data_AF-A0A7S2HI25-F1
#
_entry.id   AF-A0A7S2HI25-F1
#
_cell.length_a   1.000
_cell.length_b   1.000
_cell.length_c   1.000
_cell.angle_alpha   90.00
_cell.angle_beta   90.00
_cell.angle_gamma   90.00
#
_symmetry.space_group_name_H-M   'P 1'
#
loop_
_entity.id
_entity.type
_entity.pdbx_description
1 polymer ?
#
loop_
_entity_poly.entity_id
_entity_poly.type
_entity_poly.pdbx_seq_one_letter_code
_entity_poly.pdbx_strand_id
1 'polypeptide(L)'
;ELRKGGYTAADLIAGGFVPKSLLEGGFTAADMKNAELSAGELKGAGFSARALKAACFELHELKEVGFTAKELYAEGHGFTASEMKAAGFTSKQLKSASFTVDQLIEASFPLDELKAAGFKALQLRAAGFTGTQLEEYGFTAPELRAGGFTAADLKASFDVQELLSGGFTPAELREGAFDAGKLRAVGCTAKELKA
;
A
#
# COMPACT_ATOMS: atom_id res chain seq x y z
N GLU A 1 13.36 22.71 -34.03
CA GLU A 1 12.03 22.08 -33.84
C GLU A 1 11.83 20.99 -34.91
N LEU A 2 12.51 19.84 -34.78
CA LEU A 2 12.45 18.77 -35.80
C LEU A 2 11.02 18.27 -36.04
N ARG A 3 10.18 18.29 -35.00
CA ARG A 3 8.75 17.99 -35.07
C ARG A 3 7.94 18.99 -35.92
N LYS A 4 8.33 20.28 -35.94
CA LYS A 4 7.71 21.30 -36.82
C LYS A 4 8.11 21.11 -38.29
N GLY A 5 9.18 20.36 -38.55
CA GLY A 5 9.62 19.99 -39.90
C GLY A 5 8.87 18.81 -40.52
N GLY A 6 7.91 18.20 -39.81
CA GLY A 6 7.11 17.08 -40.31
C GLY A 6 7.75 15.69 -40.19
N TYR A 7 8.93 15.59 -39.58
CA TYR A 7 9.61 14.29 -39.38
C TYR A 7 8.92 13.48 -38.27
N THR A 8 8.72 12.18 -38.53
CA THR A 8 8.27 11.23 -37.51
C THR A 8 9.43 10.81 -36.61
N ALA A 9 9.11 10.23 -35.44
CA ALA A 9 10.16 9.63 -34.60
C ALA A 9 10.92 8.53 -35.36
N ALA A 10 10.21 7.71 -36.16
CA ALA A 10 10.81 6.64 -36.96
C ALA A 10 11.83 7.18 -37.98
N ASP A 11 11.51 8.26 -38.68
CA ASP A 11 12.43 8.89 -39.64
C ASP A 11 13.73 9.35 -38.97
N LEU A 12 13.61 9.94 -37.77
CA LEU A 12 14.77 10.45 -37.03
C LEU A 12 15.60 9.32 -36.43
N ILE A 13 14.96 8.25 -35.93
CA ILE A 13 15.66 7.06 -35.45
C ILE A 13 16.43 6.39 -36.61
N ALA A 14 15.81 6.24 -37.79
CA ALA A 14 16.47 5.74 -38.99
C ALA A 14 17.62 6.64 -39.45
N GLY A 15 17.50 7.95 -39.21
CA GLY A 15 18.55 8.95 -39.42
C GLY A 15 19.67 8.97 -38.38
N GLY A 16 19.64 8.08 -37.38
CA GLY A 16 20.68 7.94 -36.36
C GLY A 16 20.50 8.82 -35.12
N PHE A 17 19.35 9.47 -34.94
CA PHE A 17 19.06 10.19 -33.69
C PHE A 17 18.77 9.19 -32.57
N VAL A 18 19.20 9.53 -31.35
CA VAL A 18 18.93 8.71 -30.17
C VAL A 18 17.63 9.14 -29.48
N PRO A 19 16.89 8.23 -28.83
CA PRO A 19 15.55 8.53 -28.31
C PRO A 19 15.54 9.63 -27.23
N LYS A 20 16.64 9.78 -26.49
CA LYS A 20 16.83 10.87 -25.52
C LYS A 20 16.77 12.25 -26.19
N SER A 21 17.46 12.44 -27.32
CA SER A 21 17.45 13.70 -28.06
C SER A 21 16.07 14.00 -28.64
N LEU A 22 15.31 12.96 -28.99
CA LEU A 22 13.94 13.12 -29.45
C LEU A 22 12.99 13.51 -28.31
N LEU A 23 13.16 12.95 -27.11
CA LEU A 23 12.43 13.41 -25.91
C LEU A 23 12.70 14.89 -25.64
N GLU A 24 13.97 15.32 -25.66
CA GLU A 24 14.36 16.74 -25.52
C GLU A 24 13.80 17.62 -26.65
N GLY A 25 13.63 17.03 -27.84
CA GLY A 25 12.99 17.65 -29.01
C GLY A 25 11.45 17.67 -28.98
N GLY A 26 10.83 17.21 -27.87
CA GLY A 26 9.38 17.27 -27.66
C GLY A 26 8.58 16.12 -28.27
N PHE A 27 9.23 15.00 -28.60
CA PHE A 27 8.53 13.76 -28.97
C PHE A 27 8.00 13.03 -27.74
N THR A 28 6.82 12.45 -27.87
CA THR A 28 6.12 11.74 -26.80
C THR A 28 6.46 10.25 -26.80
N ALA A 29 6.17 9.54 -25.70
CA ALA A 29 6.34 8.09 -25.65
C ALA A 29 5.48 7.37 -26.71
N ALA A 30 4.34 7.94 -27.09
CA ALA A 30 3.49 7.41 -28.15
C ALA A 30 4.15 7.53 -29.53
N ASP A 31 4.82 8.66 -29.79
CA ASP A 31 5.59 8.83 -31.03
C ASP A 31 6.71 7.79 -31.12
N MET A 32 7.37 7.50 -30.00
CA MET A 32 8.42 6.48 -29.97
C MET A 32 7.89 5.06 -30.10
N LYS A 33 6.74 4.77 -29.47
CA LYS A 33 6.08 3.47 -29.62
C LYS A 33 5.68 3.21 -31.07
N ASN A 34 5.20 4.24 -31.77
CA ASN A 34 4.91 4.16 -33.22
C ASN A 34 6.17 3.98 -34.07
N ALA A 35 7.34 4.34 -33.54
CA ALA A 35 8.65 4.03 -34.12
C ALA A 35 9.20 2.66 -33.68
N GLU A 36 8.35 1.81 -33.09
CA GLU A 36 8.65 0.45 -32.63
C GLU A 36 9.67 0.35 -31.48
N LEU A 37 9.86 1.44 -30.72
CA LEU A 37 10.70 1.39 -29.53
C LEU A 37 10.02 0.66 -28.37
N SER A 38 10.81 -0.17 -27.69
CA SER A 38 10.40 -0.89 -26.49
C SER A 38 10.33 0.03 -25.26
N ALA A 39 9.58 -0.41 -24.23
CA ALA A 39 9.53 0.29 -22.95
C ALA A 39 10.92 0.47 -22.30
N GLY A 40 11.84 -0.46 -22.53
CA GLY A 40 13.20 -0.42 -21.97
C GLY A 40 14.05 0.67 -22.59
N GLU A 41 13.97 0.84 -23.91
CA GLU A 41 14.65 1.93 -24.62
C GLU A 41 14.11 3.29 -24.19
N LEU A 42 12.79 3.40 -24.00
CA LEU A 42 12.17 4.63 -23.52
C LEU A 42 12.55 4.95 -22.08
N LYS A 43 12.60 3.95 -21.21
CA LYS A 43 13.10 4.15 -19.85
C LYS A 43 14.56 4.64 -19.87
N GLY A 44 15.42 4.01 -20.67
CA GLY A 44 16.82 4.43 -20.84
C GLY A 44 16.98 5.83 -21.41
N ALA A 45 16.02 6.27 -22.24
CA ALA A 45 15.96 7.61 -22.79
C ALA A 45 15.44 8.67 -21.81
N GLY A 46 14.89 8.27 -20.66
CA GLY A 46 14.39 9.16 -19.62
C GLY A 46 12.88 9.40 -19.64
N PHE A 47 12.10 8.61 -20.38
CA PHE A 47 10.64 8.68 -20.30
C PHE A 47 10.14 8.20 -18.93
N SER A 48 9.21 8.94 -18.35
CA SER A 48 8.59 8.58 -17.08
C SER A 48 7.57 7.46 -17.26
N ALA A 49 7.36 6.64 -16.23
CA ALA A 49 6.34 5.57 -16.25
C ALA A 49 4.95 6.08 -16.64
N ARG A 50 4.59 7.31 -16.23
CA ARG A 50 3.34 7.98 -16.63
C ARG A 50 3.28 8.24 -18.14
N ALA A 51 4.38 8.67 -18.75
CA ALA A 51 4.44 8.85 -20.20
C ALA A 51 4.28 7.52 -20.94
N LEU A 52 4.90 6.44 -20.45
CA LEU A 52 4.71 5.11 -21.02
C LEU A 52 3.28 4.58 -20.83
N LYS A 53 2.65 4.80 -19.67
CA LYS A 53 1.22 4.48 -19.46
C LYS A 53 0.33 5.23 -20.45
N ALA A 54 0.59 6.52 -20.67
CA ALA A 54 -0.15 7.33 -21.64
C ALA A 54 0.06 6.89 -23.11
N ALA A 55 1.18 6.22 -23.39
CA ALA A 55 1.46 5.57 -24.67
C ALA A 55 0.91 4.13 -24.75
N CYS A 56 0.07 3.73 -23.79
CA CYS A 56 -0.53 2.40 -23.71
C CYS A 56 0.50 1.26 -23.61
N PHE A 57 1.63 1.46 -22.92
CA PHE A 57 2.46 0.33 -22.49
C PHE A 57 1.79 -0.37 -21.32
N GLU A 58 1.83 -1.70 -21.35
CA GLU A 58 1.24 -2.53 -20.32
C GLU A 58 2.11 -2.51 -19.06
N LEU A 59 1.46 -2.58 -17.90
CA LEU A 59 2.16 -2.47 -16.62
C LEU A 59 3.18 -3.59 -16.40
N HIS A 60 2.94 -4.79 -16.94
CA HIS A 60 3.91 -5.88 -16.85
C HIS A 60 5.20 -5.55 -17.62
N GLU A 61 5.10 -4.93 -18.80
CA GLU A 61 6.26 -4.50 -19.60
C GLU A 61 7.10 -3.49 -18.81
N LEU A 62 6.41 -2.54 -18.16
CA LEU A 62 7.08 -1.54 -17.32
C LEU A 62 7.80 -2.17 -16.13
N LYS A 63 7.17 -3.17 -15.50
CA LYS A 63 7.79 -3.92 -14.40
C LYS A 63 9.00 -4.73 -14.87
N GLU A 64 8.93 -5.38 -16.03
CA GLU A 64 10.01 -6.19 -16.60
C GLU A 64 11.24 -5.35 -16.95
N VAL A 65 11.04 -4.14 -17.45
CA VAL A 65 12.14 -3.18 -17.69
C VAL A 65 12.60 -2.48 -16.40
N GLY A 66 12.06 -2.90 -15.26
CA GLY A 66 12.52 -2.55 -13.92
C GLY A 66 11.96 -1.25 -13.37
N PHE A 67 10.83 -0.73 -13.86
CA PHE A 67 10.16 0.38 -13.17
C PHE A 67 9.73 -0.08 -11.78
N THR A 68 10.06 0.73 -10.78
CA THR A 68 9.68 0.50 -9.39
C THR A 68 8.24 0.90 -9.13
N ALA A 69 7.64 0.37 -8.07
CA ALA A 69 6.29 0.75 -7.67
C ALA A 69 6.15 2.26 -7.43
N LYS A 70 7.20 2.93 -6.94
CA LYS A 70 7.22 4.37 -6.70
C LYS A 70 7.17 5.17 -7.99
N GLU A 71 7.94 4.77 -9.00
CA GLU A 71 7.91 5.39 -10.32
C GLU A 71 6.56 5.18 -11.01
N LEU A 72 5.98 3.99 -10.86
CA LEU A 72 4.69 3.62 -11.45
C LEU A 72 3.50 4.27 -10.76
N TYR A 73 3.58 4.54 -9.45
CA TYR A 73 2.53 5.27 -8.73
C TYR A 73 2.51 6.75 -9.12
N ALA A 74 3.68 7.34 -9.38
CA ALA A 74 3.84 8.74 -9.77
C ALA A 74 3.01 9.70 -8.89
N GLU A 75 3.16 9.56 -7.56
CA GLU A 75 2.45 10.38 -6.55
C GLU A 75 0.91 10.34 -6.66
N GLY A 76 0.34 9.21 -7.08
CA GLY A 76 -1.11 9.03 -7.20
C GLY A 76 -1.67 9.29 -8.60
N HIS A 77 -0.83 9.63 -9.57
CA HIS A 77 -1.25 9.92 -10.94
C HIS A 77 -0.88 8.83 -11.95
N GLY A 78 -0.27 7.73 -11.49
CA GLY A 78 0.15 6.61 -12.32
C GLY A 78 -0.83 5.44 -12.28
N PHE A 79 -0.35 4.29 -11.81
CA PHE A 79 -1.13 3.07 -11.69
C PHE A 79 -1.81 2.94 -10.32
N THR A 80 -3.03 2.41 -10.32
CA THR A 80 -3.83 2.08 -9.14
C THR A 80 -3.28 0.85 -8.43
N ALA A 81 -3.62 0.68 -7.15
CA ALA A 81 -3.19 -0.49 -6.38
C ALA A 81 -3.66 -1.81 -7.01
N SER A 82 -4.85 -1.83 -7.61
CA SER A 82 -5.42 -3.01 -8.29
C SER A 82 -4.63 -3.38 -9.56
N GLU A 83 -4.29 -2.38 -10.40
CA GLU A 83 -3.42 -2.60 -11.56
C GLU A 83 -2.06 -3.14 -11.11
N MET A 84 -1.46 -2.52 -10.09
CA MET A 84 -0.17 -2.94 -9.54
C MET A 84 -0.21 -4.36 -8.97
N LYS A 85 -1.29 -4.73 -8.28
CA LYS A 85 -1.50 -6.09 -7.81
C LYS A 85 -1.60 -7.09 -8.96
N ALA A 86 -2.34 -6.76 -10.02
CA ALA A 86 -2.48 -7.61 -11.20
C ALA A 86 -1.13 -7.82 -11.93
N ALA A 87 -0.26 -6.80 -11.92
CA ALA A 87 1.12 -6.92 -12.40
C ALA A 87 2.06 -7.62 -11.40
N GLY A 88 1.56 -8.12 -10.26
CA GLY A 88 2.29 -8.89 -9.27
C GLY A 88 3.18 -8.06 -8.34
N PHE A 89 2.82 -6.79 -8.07
CA PHE A 89 3.44 -6.04 -6.98
C PHE A 89 2.85 -6.45 -5.64
N THR A 90 3.69 -6.54 -4.62
CA THR A 90 3.27 -6.87 -3.24
C THR A 90 2.83 -5.64 -2.47
N SER A 91 1.99 -5.82 -1.45
CA SER A 91 1.56 -4.75 -0.55
C SER A 91 2.74 -4.00 0.10
N LYS A 92 3.86 -4.70 0.34
CA LYS A 92 5.10 -4.10 0.87
C LYS A 92 5.74 -3.14 -0.12
N GLN A 93 5.77 -3.51 -1.40
CA GLN A 93 6.26 -2.64 -2.47
C GLN A 93 5.36 -1.41 -2.63
N LEU A 94 4.03 -1.61 -2.57
CA LEU A 94 3.07 -0.51 -2.70
C LEU A 94 3.11 0.43 -1.50
N LYS A 95 3.20 -0.10 -0.28
CA LYS A 95 3.41 0.74 0.92
C LYS A 95 4.68 1.58 0.81
N SER A 96 5.77 0.99 0.30
CA SER A 96 7.04 1.70 0.08
C SER A 96 6.93 2.77 -1.03
N ALA A 97 5.99 2.59 -1.95
CA ALA A 97 5.58 3.56 -2.96
C ALA A 97 4.54 4.57 -2.46
N SER A 98 4.26 4.61 -1.15
CA SER A 98 3.32 5.54 -0.50
C SER A 98 1.84 5.30 -0.83
N PHE A 99 1.47 4.08 -1.22
CA PHE A 99 0.05 3.69 -1.22
C PHE A 99 -0.49 3.63 0.22
N THR A 100 -1.70 4.13 0.37
CA THR A 100 -2.46 4.11 1.63
C THR A 100 -3.05 2.73 1.87
N VAL A 101 -3.38 2.44 3.14
CA VAL A 101 -4.02 1.16 3.50
C VAL A 101 -5.37 1.00 2.80
N ASP A 102 -6.14 2.08 2.67
CA ASP A 102 -7.45 2.09 2.02
C ASP A 102 -7.36 1.68 0.56
N GLN A 103 -6.38 2.22 -0.18
CA GLN A 103 -6.14 1.84 -1.57
C GLN A 103 -5.78 0.35 -1.70
N LEU A 104 -5.05 -0.22 -0.74
CA LEU A 104 -4.71 -1.64 -0.79
C LEU A 104 -5.90 -2.53 -0.42
N ILE A 105 -6.75 -2.09 0.50
CA ILE A 105 -8.00 -2.79 0.83
C ILE A 105 -8.95 -2.77 -0.36
N GLU A 106 -9.09 -1.63 -1.05
CA GLU A 106 -9.88 -1.51 -2.28
C GLU A 106 -9.34 -2.43 -3.39
N ALA A 107 -8.01 -2.54 -3.50
CA ALA A 107 -7.35 -3.52 -4.36
C ALA A 107 -7.43 -4.98 -3.86
N SER A 108 -8.18 -5.22 -2.78
CA SER A 108 -8.41 -6.53 -2.17
C SER A 108 -7.12 -7.23 -1.76
N PHE A 109 -6.09 -6.51 -1.31
CA PHE A 109 -4.92 -7.14 -0.70
C PHE A 109 -5.34 -7.83 0.60
N PRO A 110 -4.88 -9.07 0.83
CA PRO A 110 -5.26 -9.82 2.02
C PRO A 110 -4.61 -9.20 3.26
N LEU A 111 -5.33 -9.23 4.38
CA LEU A 111 -4.97 -8.48 5.58
C LEU A 111 -3.67 -8.98 6.23
N ASP A 112 -3.36 -10.27 6.13
CA ASP A 112 -2.07 -10.83 6.57
C ASP A 112 -0.90 -10.25 5.76
N GLU A 113 -1.09 -10.01 4.46
CA GLU A 113 -0.08 -9.36 3.63
C GLU A 113 0.06 -7.87 3.99
N LEU A 114 -1.04 -7.19 4.35
CA LEU A 114 -0.99 -5.82 4.87
C LEU A 114 -0.23 -5.76 6.21
N LYS A 115 -0.49 -6.71 7.11
CA LYS A 115 0.25 -6.85 8.36
C LYS A 115 1.74 -7.10 8.10
N ALA A 116 2.08 -7.99 7.18
CA ALA A 116 3.46 -8.29 6.79
C ALA A 116 4.17 -7.10 6.11
N ALA A 117 3.44 -6.26 5.37
CA ALA A 117 3.93 -4.96 4.89
C ALA A 117 4.13 -3.95 6.03
N GLY A 118 3.65 -4.25 7.23
CA GLY A 118 3.84 -3.47 8.45
C GLY A 118 2.77 -2.40 8.65
N PHE A 119 1.59 -2.53 8.05
CA PHE A 119 0.45 -1.68 8.44
C PHE A 119 0.08 -1.99 9.89
N LYS A 120 -0.20 -0.94 10.66
CA LYS A 120 -0.49 -1.04 12.09
C LYS A 120 -1.99 -1.09 12.34
N ALA A 121 -2.39 -1.64 13.49
CA ALA A 121 -3.78 -1.73 13.91
C ALA A 121 -4.50 -0.36 13.85
N LEU A 122 -3.82 0.74 14.19
CA LEU A 122 -4.37 2.10 14.08
C LEU A 122 -4.81 2.43 12.65
N GLN A 123 -3.99 2.09 11.65
CA GLN A 123 -4.29 2.39 10.24
C GLN A 123 -5.45 1.54 9.74
N LEU A 124 -5.48 0.26 10.11
CA LEU A 124 -6.54 -0.65 9.72
C LEU A 124 -7.87 -0.32 10.42
N ARG A 125 -7.81 0.13 11.67
CA ARG A 125 -8.97 0.66 12.38
C ARG A 125 -9.56 1.88 11.68
N ALA A 126 -8.71 2.82 11.24
CA ALA A 126 -9.14 3.98 10.46
C ALA A 126 -9.81 3.56 9.14
N ALA A 127 -9.38 2.43 8.56
CA ALA A 127 -9.98 1.81 7.39
C ALA A 127 -11.26 0.99 7.68
N GLY A 128 -11.75 0.98 8.93
CA GLY A 128 -13.02 0.37 9.33
C GLY A 128 -12.92 -1.07 9.87
N PHE A 129 -11.73 -1.61 10.08
CA PHE A 129 -11.59 -2.94 10.69
C PHE A 129 -11.90 -2.93 12.18
N THR A 130 -12.63 -3.94 12.64
CA THR A 130 -12.88 -4.17 14.08
C THR A 130 -11.71 -4.87 14.73
N GLY A 131 -11.61 -4.76 16.06
CA GLY A 131 -10.56 -5.45 16.82
C GLY A 131 -10.63 -6.97 16.67
N THR A 132 -11.85 -7.51 16.58
CA THR A 132 -12.09 -8.95 16.34
C THR A 132 -11.58 -9.38 14.97
N GLN A 133 -11.87 -8.61 13.91
CA GLN A 133 -11.35 -8.90 12.57
C GLN A 133 -9.83 -8.83 12.54
N LEU A 134 -9.21 -7.90 13.26
CA LEU A 134 -7.75 -7.84 13.27
C LEU A 134 -7.13 -9.00 14.05
N GLU A 135 -7.76 -9.45 15.13
CA GLU A 135 -7.32 -10.61 15.90
C GLU A 135 -7.36 -11.90 15.08
N GLU A 136 -8.41 -12.14 14.28
CA GLU A 136 -8.50 -13.29 13.37
C GLU A 136 -7.32 -13.37 12.37
N TYR A 137 -6.69 -12.23 12.05
CA TYR A 137 -5.51 -12.13 11.18
C TYR A 137 -4.21 -11.97 11.98
N GLY A 138 -4.25 -12.36 13.26
CA GLY A 138 -3.11 -12.53 14.14
C GLY A 138 -2.63 -11.26 14.83
N PHE A 139 -3.39 -10.15 14.84
CA PHE A 139 -3.06 -9.00 15.69
C PHE A 139 -3.23 -9.33 17.17
N THR A 140 -2.22 -9.00 17.96
CA THR A 140 -2.20 -9.29 19.40
C THR A 140 -2.89 -8.18 20.20
N ALA A 141 -3.35 -8.48 21.42
CA ALA A 141 -3.94 -7.49 22.33
C ALA A 141 -3.08 -6.21 22.51
N PRO A 142 -1.74 -6.26 22.71
CA PRO A 142 -0.92 -5.05 22.75
C PRO A 142 -0.92 -4.27 21.44
N GLU A 143 -0.91 -4.94 20.28
CA GLU A 143 -0.95 -4.25 18.98
C GLU A 143 -2.30 -3.54 18.77
N LEU A 144 -3.40 -4.18 19.16
CA LEU A 144 -4.75 -3.60 19.07
C LEU A 144 -4.91 -2.45 20.07
N ARG A 145 -4.38 -2.59 21.29
CA ARG A 145 -4.31 -1.49 22.26
C ARG A 145 -3.57 -0.29 21.70
N ALA A 146 -2.40 -0.50 21.10
CA ALA A 146 -1.63 0.55 20.43
C ALA A 146 -2.38 1.14 19.20
N GLY A 147 -3.30 0.37 18.60
CA GLY A 147 -4.25 0.82 17.59
C GLY A 147 -5.42 1.65 18.14
N GLY A 148 -5.51 1.82 19.45
CA GLY A 148 -6.57 2.56 20.13
C GLY A 148 -7.87 1.78 20.30
N PHE A 149 -7.84 0.46 20.18
CA PHE A 149 -8.98 -0.39 20.56
C PHE A 149 -9.12 -0.44 22.07
N THR A 150 -10.35 -0.37 22.55
CA THR A 150 -10.70 -0.46 23.96
C THR A 150 -10.88 -1.91 24.40
N ALA A 151 -10.89 -2.15 25.70
CA ALA A 151 -11.24 -3.47 26.24
C ALA A 151 -12.63 -3.92 25.76
N ALA A 152 -13.59 -3.01 25.60
CA ALA A 152 -14.93 -3.31 25.09
C ALA A 152 -14.87 -3.87 23.66
N ASP A 153 -14.07 -3.25 22.78
CA ASP A 153 -13.91 -3.65 21.37
C ASP A 153 -13.30 -5.06 21.24
N LEU A 154 -12.50 -5.46 22.23
CA LEU A 154 -11.71 -6.69 22.21
C LEU A 154 -12.33 -7.84 23.02
N LYS A 155 -13.41 -7.57 23.74
CA LYS A 155 -14.06 -8.52 24.66
C LYS A 155 -14.57 -9.80 24.02
N ALA A 156 -14.89 -9.75 22.72
CA ALA A 156 -15.36 -10.91 21.99
C ALA A 156 -14.20 -11.85 21.57
N SER A 157 -12.98 -11.33 21.46
CA SER A 157 -11.81 -12.08 20.97
C SER A 157 -10.81 -12.45 22.06
N PHE A 158 -10.71 -11.67 23.13
CA PHE A 158 -9.69 -11.87 24.17
C PHE A 158 -10.31 -12.06 25.54
N ASP A 159 -9.68 -12.93 26.33
CA ASP A 159 -9.98 -13.06 27.74
C ASP A 159 -9.31 -11.97 28.60
N VAL A 160 -9.65 -11.98 29.89
CA VAL A 160 -9.15 -10.98 30.84
C VAL A 160 -7.62 -11.08 31.00
N GLN A 161 -7.06 -12.28 31.05
CA GLN A 161 -5.61 -12.48 31.22
C GLN A 161 -4.84 -11.99 30.00
N GLU A 162 -5.36 -12.26 28.80
CA GLU A 162 -4.75 -11.81 27.55
C GLU A 162 -4.76 -10.29 27.43
N LEU A 163 -5.85 -9.63 27.80
CA LEU A 163 -5.91 -8.17 27.80
C LEU A 163 -5.02 -7.54 28.87
N LEU A 164 -4.95 -8.10 30.08
CA LEU A 164 -4.01 -7.65 31.11
C LEU A 164 -2.56 -7.79 30.64
N SER A 165 -2.22 -8.94 30.04
CA SER A 165 -0.89 -9.18 29.44
C SER A 165 -0.63 -8.25 28.25
N GLY A 166 -1.69 -7.85 27.55
CA GLY A 166 -1.70 -6.84 26.50
C GLY A 166 -1.54 -5.39 26.98
N GLY A 167 -1.45 -5.19 28.29
CA GLY A 167 -1.25 -3.88 28.91
C GLY A 167 -2.52 -3.09 29.20
N PHE A 168 -3.70 -3.73 29.11
CA PHE A 168 -4.94 -3.14 29.61
C PHE A 168 -4.96 -3.15 31.14
N THR A 169 -5.55 -2.14 31.74
CA THR A 169 -5.68 -2.07 33.21
C THR A 169 -6.98 -2.74 33.67
N PRO A 170 -7.06 -3.18 34.94
CA PRO A 170 -8.30 -3.71 35.50
C PRO A 170 -9.47 -2.72 35.42
N ALA A 171 -9.19 -1.41 35.49
CA ALA A 171 -10.17 -0.34 35.35
C ALA A 171 -10.73 -0.28 33.92
N GLU A 172 -9.86 -0.27 32.90
CA GLU A 172 -10.28 -0.29 31.49
C GLU A 172 -11.09 -1.55 31.15
N LEU A 173 -10.72 -2.69 31.74
CA LEU A 173 -11.51 -3.93 31.61
C LEU A 173 -12.87 -3.79 32.28
N ARG A 174 -12.96 -3.11 33.41
CA ARG A 174 -14.25 -2.85 34.06
C ARG A 174 -15.12 -1.91 33.22
N GLU A 175 -14.54 -0.88 32.62
CA GLU A 175 -15.20 0.01 31.65
C GLU A 175 -15.65 -0.76 30.39
N GLY A 176 -14.86 -1.74 29.95
CA GLY A 176 -15.24 -2.72 28.92
C GLY A 176 -16.34 -3.69 29.33
N ALA A 177 -17.00 -3.46 30.47
CA ALA A 177 -18.05 -4.27 31.05
C ALA A 177 -17.64 -5.73 31.33
N PHE A 178 -16.34 -6.01 31.54
CA PHE A 178 -15.93 -7.34 32.01
C PHE A 178 -16.46 -7.61 33.41
N ASP A 179 -16.77 -8.87 33.67
CA ASP A 179 -17.30 -9.29 34.96
C ASP A 179 -16.28 -9.07 36.08
N ALA A 180 -16.74 -8.48 37.19
CA ALA A 180 -15.87 -8.17 38.33
C ALA A 180 -15.38 -9.44 39.05
N GLY A 181 -16.15 -10.53 38.99
CA GLY A 181 -15.73 -11.84 39.49
C GLY A 181 -14.57 -12.39 38.66
N LYS A 182 -14.66 -12.33 37.34
CA LYS A 182 -13.55 -12.71 36.43
C LYS A 182 -12.29 -11.88 36.68
N LEU A 183 -12.42 -10.57 36.87
CA LEU A 183 -11.29 -9.69 37.18
C LEU A 183 -10.64 -10.04 38.54
N ARG A 184 -11.42 -10.39 39.56
CA ARG A 184 -10.87 -10.84 40.85
C ARG A 184 -10.21 -12.22 40.75
N ALA A 185 -10.75 -13.12 39.93
CA ALA A 185 -10.20 -14.45 39.72
C ALA A 185 -8.80 -14.42 39.08
N VAL A 186 -8.48 -13.38 38.32
CA VAL A 186 -7.15 -13.15 37.73
C VAL A 186 -6.22 -12.33 38.63
N GLY A 187 -6.64 -12.02 39.86
CA GLY A 187 -5.82 -11.33 40.85
C GLY A 187 -6.04 -9.83 40.96
N CYS A 188 -6.96 -9.22 40.20
CA CYS A 188 -7.24 -7.78 40.33
C CYS A 188 -7.92 -7.47 41.67
N THR A 189 -7.38 -6.50 42.38
CA THR A 189 -7.88 -6.04 43.67
C THR A 189 -9.07 -5.09 43.50
N ALA A 190 -9.89 -4.98 44.55
CA ALA A 190 -11.01 -4.04 44.56
C ALA A 190 -10.59 -2.56 44.43
N LYS A 191 -9.32 -2.24 44.73
CA LYS A 191 -8.76 -0.89 44.57
C LYS A 191 -8.45 -0.60 43.10
N GLU A 192 -7.86 -1.56 42.38
CA GLU A 192 -7.54 -1.43 40.95
C GLU A 192 -8.79 -1.40 40.06
N LEU A 193 -9.91 -1.92 40.54
CA LEU A 193 -11.20 -1.86 39.84
C LEU A 193 -11.95 -0.53 40.00
N LYS A 194 -11.45 0.37 40.86
CA LYS A 194 -12.06 1.68 41.17
C LYS A 194 -11.18 2.87 40.79
N ALA A 195 -9.91 2.62 40.48
CA ALA A 195 -8.91 3.61 40.12
C ALA A 195 -9.02 3.93 38.62
#